data_AF-G2FRG7-F1
#
_entry.id   AF-G2FRG7-F1
#
_cell.length_a   1.000
_cell.length_b   1.000
_cell.length_c   1.000
_cell.angle_alpha   90.00
_cell.angle_beta   90.00
_cell.angle_gamma   90.00
#
_symmetry.space_group_name_H-M   'P 1'
#
loop_
_entity.id
_entity.type
_entity.pdbx_description
1 polymer ?
#
loop_
_entity_poly.entity_id
_entity_poly.type
_entity_poly.pdbx_seq_one_letter_code
_entity_poly.pdbx_strand_id
1 'polypeptide(L)' 'MFILHLALPDITFSKEERRYLAQWPPVFHIEGIIDGSYMTKVETYFSDQFPFRIFWVHIQKDSDQFL' A
#
# COMPACT_ATOMS: atom_id res chain seq x y z
N MET A 1 -0.19 1.93 -13.99
CA MET A 1 -0.02 1.68 -12.54
C MET A 1 1.40 1.35 -12.15
N PHE A 2 2.11 0.44 -12.85
CA PHE A 2 3.51 0.13 -12.56
C PHE A 2 4.48 1.32 -12.76
N ILE A 3 4.29 2.11 -13.82
CA ILE A 3 5.13 3.28 -14.13
C ILE A 3 5.05 4.36 -13.04
N LEU A 4 3.90 4.51 -12.39
CA LEU A 4 3.71 5.47 -11.29
C LEU A 4 4.48 5.04 -10.03
N HIS A 5 4.55 3.73 -9.76
CA HIS A 5 5.33 3.19 -8.63
C HIS A 5 6.84 3.31 -8.87
N LEU A 6 7.29 3.31 -10.13
CA LEU A 6 8.70 3.54 -10.48
C LEU A 6 9.11 5.02 -10.37
N ALA A 7 8.16 5.94 -10.59
CA ALA A 7 8.43 7.38 -10.63
C ALA A 7 8.27 8.07 -9.26
N LEU A 8 7.48 7.49 -8.35
CA LEU A 8 7.19 8.06 -7.03
C LEU A 8 7.96 7.31 -5.95
N PRO A 9 8.56 8.02 -4.98
CA PRO A 9 9.23 7.38 -3.86
C PRO A 9 8.23 6.67 -2.96
N ASP A 10 8.63 5.52 -2.42
CA ASP A 10 7.83 4.77 -1.44
C ASP A 10 7.54 5.63 -0.20
N ILE A 11 6.28 5.64 0.21
CA ILE A 11 5.83 6.30 1.43
C ILE A 11 5.94 5.28 2.58
N THR A 12 6.65 5.65 3.64
CA THR A 12 6.82 4.78 4.82
C THR A 12 5.69 4.94 5.83
N PHE A 13 5.18 6.16 5.99
CA PHE A 13 4.14 6.49 6.96
C PHE A 13 3.04 7.33 6.32
N SER A 14 1.80 6.85 6.41
CA SER A 14 0.61 7.60 6.00
C SER A 14 0.13 8.44 7.18
N LYS A 15 0.15 9.77 7.03
CA LYS A 15 -0.35 10.70 8.06
C LYS A 15 -1.87 10.68 8.13
N GLU A 16 -2.50 10.50 6.98
CA GLU A 16 -3.95 10.48 6.82
C GLU A 16 -4.53 9.24 7.50
N GLU A 17 -3.91 8.07 7.34
CA GLU A 17 -4.33 6.81 7.97
C GLU A 17 -3.69 6.59 9.35
N ARG A 18 -2.72 7.43 9.77
CA ARG A 18 -1.93 7.29 11.01
C ARG A 18 -1.31 5.90 11.20
N ARG A 19 -0.76 5.32 10.12
CA ARG A 19 -0.12 3.99 10.16
C ARG A 19 1.09 3.90 9.24
N TYR A 20 1.93 2.89 9.50
CA TYR A 20 2.99 2.50 8.59
C TYR A 20 2.43 1.74 7.39
N LEU A 21 2.97 2.05 6.22
CA LEU A 21 2.60 1.41 4.96
C LEU A 21 3.53 0.23 4.69
N ALA A 22 2.99 -0.81 4.04
CA ALA A 22 3.79 -1.93 3.59
C ALA A 22 4.95 -1.43 2.71
N GLN A 23 6.13 -1.98 2.99
CA GLN A 23 7.36 -1.70 2.25
C GLN A 23 7.66 -2.86 1.32
N TRP A 24 8.47 -2.58 0.29
CA TRP A 24 8.87 -3.62 -0.65
C TRP A 24 9.47 -4.80 0.14
N PRO A 25 8.98 -6.03 -0.07
CA PRO A 25 9.49 -7.18 0.67
C PRO A 25 10.99 -7.34 0.39
N PRO A 26 11.86 -7.20 1.40
CA PRO A 26 13.30 -7.06 1.20
C PRO A 26 13.99 -8.35 0.77
N VAL A 27 13.34 -9.51 0.95
CA VAL A 27 13.94 -10.82 0.70
C VAL A 27 12.94 -11.73 -0.03
N PHE A 28 13.40 -12.32 -1.13
CA PHE A 28 12.68 -13.34 -1.87
C PHE A 28 12.75 -14.66 -1.09
N HIS A 29 11.76 -14.89 -0.20
CA HIS A 29 11.66 -16.12 0.58
C HIS A 29 10.86 -17.19 -0.18
N ILE A 30 11.52 -18.29 -0.54
CA ILE A 30 10.92 -19.40 -1.29
C ILE A 30 9.77 -20.06 -0.50
N GLU A 31 9.90 -20.17 0.83
CA GLU A 31 8.83 -20.67 1.71
C GLU A 31 7.57 -19.80 1.63
N GLY A 32 7.73 -18.48 1.56
CA GLY A 32 6.62 -17.52 1.42
C GLY A 32 5.94 -17.57 0.06
N ILE A 33 6.62 -18.09 -0.96
CA ILE A 33 6.02 -18.29 -2.30
C ILE A 33 5.18 -19.56 -2.30
N ILE A 34 5.66 -20.62 -1.63
CA ILE A 34 4.94 -21.88 -1.51
C ILE A 34 3.69 -21.71 -0.63
N ASP A 35 3.77 -20.93 0.44
CA ASP A 35 2.61 -20.66 1.33
C ASP A 35 1.69 -19.53 0.81
N GLY A 36 2.09 -18.80 -0.23
CA GLY A 36 1.33 -17.70 -0.82
C GLY A 36 1.45 -16.34 -0.08
N SER A 37 2.06 -16.29 1.10
CA SER A 37 2.25 -15.08 1.90
C SER A 37 3.11 -14.03 1.20
N TYR A 38 4.01 -14.44 0.30
CA TYR A 38 4.80 -13.55 -0.53
C TYR A 38 3.89 -12.75 -1.48
N MET A 39 2.96 -13.43 -2.15
CA MET A 39 1.99 -12.78 -3.03
C MET A 39 1.13 -11.77 -2.25
N THR A 40 0.63 -12.16 -1.07
CA THR A 40 -0.15 -11.26 -0.20
C THR A 40 0.63 -10.01 0.21
N LYS A 41 1.92 -10.16 0.56
CA LYS A 41 2.79 -9.02 0.91
C LYS A 41 2.99 -8.08 -0.27
N VAL A 42 3.17 -8.63 -1.47
CA VAL A 42 3.31 -7.85 -2.71
C VAL A 42 2.01 -7.10 -3.02
N GLU A 43 0.86 -7.76 -2.95
CA GLU A 43 -0.45 -7.13 -3.16
C GLU A 43 -0.73 -6.02 -2.14
N THR A 44 -0.37 -6.27 -0.88
CA THR A 44 -0.49 -5.27 0.19
C THR A 44 0.40 -4.06 -0.08
N TYR A 45 1.66 -4.28 -0.50
CA TYR A 45 2.57 -3.21 -0.89
C TYR A 45 2.01 -2.36 -2.03
N PHE A 46 1.57 -2.98 -3.14
CA PHE A 46 0.99 -2.23 -4.27
C PHE A 46 -0.29 -1.48 -3.89
N SER A 47 -1.10 -2.06 -3.00
CA SER A 47 -2.31 -1.41 -2.50
C SER A 47 -1.99 -0.23 -1.58
N ASP A 48 -0.92 -0.32 -0.79
CA ASP A 48 -0.48 0.73 0.13
C ASP A 48 0.24 1.87 -0.58
N GLN A 49 1.05 1.58 -1.61
CA GLN A 49 1.81 2.57 -2.37
C GLN A 49 1.05 3.19 -3.55
N PHE A 50 -0.25 2.89 -3.69
CA PHE A 50 -1.05 3.45 -4.76
C PHE A 50 -1.14 4.99 -4.67
N PRO A 51 -0.69 5.76 -5.69
CA PRO A 51 -0.53 7.22 -5.58
C PRO A 51 -1.83 7.97 -5.25
N PHE A 52 -2.97 7.47 -5.73
CA PHE A 52 -4.28 8.10 -5.51
C PHE A 52 -5.00 7.56 -4.26
N ARG A 53 -4.34 6.76 -3.43
CA ARG A 53 -4.90 6.24 -2.17
C ARG A 53 -5.36 7.37 -1.25
N ILE A 54 -4.53 8.41 -1.09
CA ILE A 54 -4.85 9.54 -0.20
C ILE A 54 -6.12 10.26 -0.63
N PHE A 55 -6.36 10.37 -1.94
CA PHE A 55 -7.59 10.95 -2.48
C PHE A 55 -8.82 10.12 -2.08
N TRP A 56 -8.76 8.79 -2.22
CA TRP A 56 -9.85 7.91 -1.81
C TRP A 56 -10.09 7.90 -0.29
N VAL A 57 -9.02 7.89 0.52
CA VAL A 57 -9.12 7.97 1.98
C VAL A 57 -9.82 9.26 2.43
N HIS A 58 -9.54 10.40 1.77
CA HIS A 58 -10.24 11.65 2.04
C HIS A 58 -11.73 11.57 1.71
N ILE A 59 -12.08 11.06 0.53
CA ILE A 59 -13.50 10.90 0.13
C ILE A 59 -14.25 10.00 1.11
N GLN A 60 -13.63 8.91 1.55
CA GLN A 60 -14.23 8.00 2.52
C GLN A 60 -14.46 8.70 3.87
N LYS A 61 -13.46 9.43 4.37
CA LYS A 61 -13.59 10.20 5.62
C LYS A 61 -14.69 11.26 5.54
N ASP A 62 -14.78 11.97 4.42
CA ASP A 62 -15.83 12.96 4.22
C ASP A 62 -17.20 12.26 4.22
N SER A 63 -17.34 11.14 3.51
CA SER A 63 -18.58 10.34 3.47
C SER A 63 -19.01 9.86 4.86
N ASP A 64 -18.07 9.36 5.67
CA ASP A 64 -18.34 8.90 7.04
C ASP A 64 -18.68 10.04 8.01
N GLN A 65 -18.23 11.27 7.74
CA GLN A 65 -18.56 12.45 8.56
C GLN A 65 -19.94 13.04 8.23
N PHE A 66 -20.44 12.84 7.00
CA PHE A 66 -21.75 13.33 6.55
C PHE A 66 -22.90 12.35 6.85
N LEU A 67 -22.61 11.10 7.23
CA LEU A 67 -23.57 10.08 7.69
C LEU A 67 -23.75 10.12 9.21
#